data_AF-A0AAV8CGK4-F1
#
_entry.id   AF-A0AAV8CGK4-F1
#
_cell.length_a   1.000
_cell.length_b   1.000
_cell.length_c   1.000
_cell.angle_alpha   90.00
_cell.angle_beta   90.00
_cell.angle_gamma   90.00
#
_symmetry.space_group_name_H-M   'P 1'
#
loop_
_entity.id
_entity.type
_entity.pdbx_description
1 polymer ?
#
loop_
_entity_poly.entity_id
_entity_poly.type
_entity_poly.pdbx_seq_one_letter_code
_entity_poly.pdbx_strand_id
1 'polypeptide(L)'
;MPVWNFRIPKFKISTGIDFSEILKNLGLVLPFGVTGDLSEMVDSLEYRKYYVSHIARKCFVEVNEDGTEAAAASGVVTELQCARQPIDFVADHPFLFLILEDRSGVVLFMGHFLNPLLAG
;
A
#
# COMPACT_ATOMS: atom_id res chain seq x y z
N MET A 1 22.73 -7.82 -3.62
CA MET A 1 23.17 -9.22 -3.41
C MET A 1 22.52 -10.04 -4.50
N PRO A 2 23.24 -10.94 -5.18
CA PRO A 2 22.61 -11.81 -6.18
C PRO A 2 21.60 -12.74 -5.50
N VAL A 3 20.40 -12.82 -6.06
CA VAL A 3 19.32 -13.74 -5.65
C VAL A 3 19.37 -14.93 -6.59
N TRP A 4 19.39 -16.17 -6.10
CA TRP A 4 19.37 -17.35 -6.99
C TRP A 4 17.95 -17.75 -7.35
N ASN A 5 17.06 -17.86 -6.36
CA ASN A 5 15.65 -18.11 -6.59
C ASN A 5 14.83 -16.88 -6.18
N PHE A 6 14.13 -16.27 -7.13
CA PHE A 6 13.24 -15.13 -6.91
C PHE A 6 11.82 -15.50 -7.37
N ARG A 7 10.86 -15.53 -6.43
CA ARG A 7 9.46 -15.86 -6.70
C ARG A 7 8.55 -14.91 -5.92
N ILE A 8 7.70 -14.18 -6.65
CA ILE A 8 6.60 -13.38 -6.12
C ILE A 8 5.31 -13.85 -6.80
N PRO A 9 4.23 -14.11 -6.05
CA PRO A 9 2.96 -14.51 -6.66
C PRO A 9 2.34 -13.33 -7.42
N LYS A 10 1.62 -13.63 -8.50
CA LYS A 10 0.65 -12.67 -9.04
C LYS A 10 -0.48 -12.52 -8.04
N PHE A 11 -0.97 -11.31 -7.86
CA PHE A 11 -2.14 -11.12 -7.02
C PHE A 11 -2.90 -9.86 -7.38
N LYS A 12 -4.16 -9.86 -6.96
CA LYS A 12 -5.08 -8.74 -7.14
C LYS A 12 -5.83 -8.50 -5.83
N ILE A 13 -5.64 -7.32 -5.25
CA ILE A 13 -6.27 -6.91 -4.00
C ILE A 13 -7.13 -5.68 -4.28
N SER A 14 -8.39 -5.74 -3.88
CA SER A 14 -9.33 -4.63 -3.94
C SER A 14 -9.94 -4.44 -2.57
N THR A 15 -9.94 -3.20 -2.07
CA THR A 15 -10.54 -2.86 -0.78
C THR A 15 -11.40 -1.62 -0.93
N GLY A 16 -12.60 -1.66 -0.36
CA GLY A 16 -13.48 -0.51 -0.22
C GLY A 16 -13.87 -0.40 1.25
N ILE A 17 -13.51 0.69 1.90
CA ILE A 17 -13.70 0.87 3.33
C ILE A 17 -14.19 2.30 3.58
N ASP A 18 -15.19 2.44 4.45
CA ASP A 18 -15.50 3.73 5.06
C ASP A 18 -14.53 3.99 6.22
N PHE A 19 -13.67 4.97 6.04
CA PHE A 19 -12.63 5.35 6.99
C PHE A 19 -13.17 6.15 8.17
N SER A 20 -14.43 6.59 8.14
CA SER A 20 -15.02 7.39 9.22
C SER A 20 -14.88 6.74 10.59
N GLU A 21 -15.30 5.48 10.74
CA GLU A 21 -15.26 4.80 12.03
C GLU A 21 -13.82 4.50 12.48
N ILE A 22 -12.93 4.18 11.54
CA ILE A 22 -11.50 3.96 11.84
C ILE A 22 -10.88 5.25 12.39
N LEU A 23 -11.13 6.39 11.74
CA LEU A 23 -10.58 7.67 12.15
C LEU A 23 -11.17 8.15 13.49
N LYS A 24 -12.47 7.95 13.72
CA LYS A 24 -13.09 8.22 15.02
C LYS A 24 -12.45 7.39 16.13
N ASN A 25 -12.24 6.09 15.90
CA ASN A 25 -11.58 5.20 16.86
C ASN A 25 -10.11 5.57 17.12
N LEU A 26 -9.45 6.21 16.15
CA LEU A 26 -8.10 6.78 16.30
C LEU A 26 -8.09 8.18 16.97
N GLY A 27 -9.25 8.71 17.35
CA GLY A 27 -9.39 9.99 18.08
C GLY A 27 -9.77 11.18 17.21
N LEU A 28 -9.87 11.02 15.88
CA LEU A 28 -10.36 12.09 14.99
C LEU A 28 -11.89 12.11 14.99
N VAL A 29 -12.48 12.81 15.97
CA VAL A 29 -13.94 12.86 16.15
C VAL A 29 -14.58 14.18 15.72
N LEU A 30 -13.87 15.30 15.86
CA LEU A 30 -14.43 16.64 15.65
C LEU A 30 -15.06 16.85 14.26
N PRO A 31 -14.42 16.44 13.14
CA PRO A 31 -14.99 16.67 11.81
C PRO A 31 -16.32 15.96 11.56
N PHE A 32 -16.65 14.93 12.35
CA PHE A 32 -17.83 14.08 12.18
C PHE A 32 -19.03 14.51 13.03
N GLY A 33 -18.92 15.60 13.81
CA GLY A 33 -19.96 16.06 14.72
C GLY A 33 -20.26 17.55 14.56
N VAL A 34 -21.43 17.96 15.03
CA VAL A 34 -21.90 19.37 15.02
C VAL A 34 -21.04 20.32 15.86
N THR A 35 -20.15 19.78 16.70
CA THR A 35 -19.19 20.54 17.49
C THR A 35 -17.89 20.82 16.73
N GLY A 36 -17.69 20.17 15.58
CA GLY A 36 -16.58 20.47 14.68
C GLY A 36 -16.76 21.82 14.00
N ASP A 37 -15.65 22.40 13.57
CA ASP A 37 -15.65 23.65 12.82
C ASP A 37 -15.12 23.41 11.41
N LEU A 38 -16.01 23.57 10.43
CA LEU A 38 -15.72 23.48 8.99
C LEU A 38 -16.11 24.80 8.29
N SER A 39 -16.15 25.93 9.01
CA SER A 39 -16.55 27.24 8.47
C SER A 39 -15.76 27.64 7.22
N GLU A 40 -14.47 27.31 7.17
CA GLU A 40 -13.59 27.64 6.04
C GLU A 40 -13.88 26.80 4.78
N MET A 41 -14.72 25.77 4.89
CA MET A 41 -15.13 24.94 3.74
C MET A 41 -16.48 25.36 3.15
N VAL A 42 -17.31 26.11 3.90
CA VAL A 42 -18.68 26.45 3.51
C VAL A 42 -19.00 27.90 3.85
N ASP A 43 -19.29 28.70 2.82
CA ASP A 43 -19.76 30.09 3.00
C ASP A 43 -21.25 30.10 3.39
N SER A 44 -21.53 29.85 4.67
CA SER A 44 -22.88 29.82 5.24
C SER A 44 -22.90 30.24 6.70
N LEU A 45 -23.88 31.08 7.07
CA LEU A 45 -24.15 31.42 8.47
C LEU A 45 -24.60 30.20 9.30
N GLU A 46 -25.00 29.10 8.64
CA GLU A 46 -25.37 27.83 9.28
C GLU A 46 -24.25 26.77 9.20
N TYR A 47 -22.97 27.18 9.09
CA TYR A 47 -21.82 26.28 8.97
C TYR A 47 -21.79 25.14 10.01
N ARG A 48 -22.35 25.36 11.20
CA ARG A 48 -22.46 24.35 12.29
C ARG A 48 -23.36 23.15 11.98
N LYS A 49 -24.14 23.19 10.88
CA LYS A 49 -24.93 22.06 10.38
C LYS A 49 -24.14 21.12 9.48
N TYR A 50 -22.95 21.54 9.04
CA TYR A 50 -22.11 20.77 8.14
C TYR A 50 -21.04 20.01 8.91
N TYR A 51 -20.95 18.72 8.63
CA TYR A 51 -19.96 17.81 9.18
C TYR A 51 -19.69 16.70 8.16
N VAL A 52 -18.57 16.02 8.32
CA VAL A 52 -18.22 14.85 7.52
C VAL A 52 -19.15 13.71 7.89
N SER A 53 -19.92 13.22 6.92
CA SER A 53 -20.77 12.04 7.10
C SER A 53 -19.96 10.75 6.94
N HIS A 54 -19.31 10.58 5.78
CA HIS A 54 -18.57 9.39 5.41
C HIS A 54 -17.27 9.71 4.69
N ILE A 55 -16.22 8.89 4.89
CA ILE A 55 -14.95 8.99 4.15
C ILE A 55 -14.76 7.66 3.41
N ALA A 56 -15.32 7.57 2.22
CA ALA A 56 -15.21 6.38 1.40
C ALA A 56 -13.85 6.31 0.69
N ARG A 57 -13.07 5.26 0.96
CA ARG A 57 -11.81 4.96 0.26
C ARG A 57 -11.92 3.62 -0.47
N LYS A 58 -11.67 3.64 -1.78
CA LYS A 58 -11.52 2.43 -2.59
C LYS A 58 -10.10 2.36 -3.15
N CYS A 59 -9.41 1.25 -2.91
CA CYS A 59 -8.05 1.01 -3.35
C CYS A 59 -7.96 -0.31 -4.09
N PHE A 60 -7.04 -0.35 -5.05
CA PHE A 60 -6.82 -1.48 -5.92
C PHE A 60 -5.33 -1.65 -6.18
N VAL A 61 -4.81 -2.88 -6.04
CA VAL A 61 -3.43 -3.25 -6.32
C VAL A 61 -3.45 -4.54 -7.13
N GLU A 62 -2.74 -4.54 -8.25
CA GLU A 62 -2.53 -5.72 -9.09
C GLU A 62 -1.04 -5.86 -9.36
N VAL A 63 -0.51 -7.06 -9.13
CA VAL A 63 0.86 -7.44 -9.42
C VAL A 63 0.82 -8.57 -10.45
N ASN A 64 1.41 -8.31 -11.61
CA ASN A 64 1.58 -9.22 -12.72
C ASN A 64 2.97 -8.97 -13.36
N GLU A 65 3.35 -9.78 -14.34
CA GLU A 65 4.67 -9.65 -15.01
C GLU A 65 4.78 -8.41 -15.88
N ASP A 66 3.66 -7.90 -16.38
CA ASP A 66 3.63 -6.74 -17.28
C ASP A 66 3.82 -5.42 -16.51
N GLY A 67 3.53 -5.41 -15.21
CA GLY A 67 3.53 -4.22 -14.34
C GLY A 67 4.91 -3.68 -13.96
N THR A 68 5.99 -4.43 -14.22
CA THR A 68 7.38 -3.95 -14.17
C THR A 68 8.23 -4.87 -15.04
N GLU A 69 8.31 -4.53 -16.34
CA GLU A 69 9.14 -5.21 -17.33
C GLU A 69 10.57 -5.32 -16.77
N ALA A 70 11.04 -6.56 -16.61
CA ALA A 70 12.29 -6.93 -15.96
C ALA A 70 13.52 -6.20 -16.56
N ALA A 71 13.81 -5.00 -16.06
CA ALA A 71 14.94 -4.22 -16.48
C ALA A 71 16.22 -4.78 -15.85
N ALA A 72 17.03 -5.41 -16.70
CA ALA A 72 18.45 -5.69 -16.57
C ALA A 72 18.90 -6.90 -15.73
N ALA A 73 18.66 -8.10 -16.26
CA ALA A 73 19.59 -9.22 -16.06
C ALA A 73 20.78 -9.08 -17.04
N SER A 74 21.67 -8.10 -16.84
CA SER A 74 22.98 -8.08 -17.52
C SER A 74 24.00 -8.84 -16.66
N GLY A 75 24.39 -10.01 -17.16
CA GLY A 75 25.42 -10.85 -16.55
C GLY A 75 26.82 -10.30 -16.81
N VAL A 76 27.55 -10.02 -15.74
CA VAL A 76 29.02 -10.08 -15.74
C VAL A 76 29.41 -11.01 -14.60
N VAL A 77 29.86 -12.21 -14.96
CA VAL A 77 30.46 -13.15 -14.01
C VAL A 77 31.91 -12.72 -13.85
N THR A 78 32.24 -12.10 -12.73
CA THR A 78 33.64 -11.95 -12.29
C THR A 78 33.82 -12.82 -11.06
N GLU A 79 34.45 -13.98 -11.26
CA GLU A 79 34.88 -14.87 -10.18
C GLU A 79 36.02 -14.20 -9.41
N LEU A 80 35.73 -13.57 -8.27
CA LEU A 80 36.73 -13.24 -7.27
C LEU A 80 36.21 -13.60 -5.88
N GLN A 81 37.11 -14.23 -5.12
CA GLN A 81 36.90 -15.00 -3.90
C GLN A 81 36.23 -14.20 -2.76
N CYS A 82 35.51 -14.95 -1.90
CA CYS A 82 34.61 -14.53 -0.80
C CYS A 82 33.15 -14.22 -1.21
N ALA A 83 32.61 -14.94 -2.20
CA ALA A 83 31.21 -14.81 -2.58
C ALA A 83 30.28 -15.13 -1.39
N ARG A 84 29.58 -14.10 -0.89
CA ARG A 84 28.45 -14.28 0.04
C ARG A 84 27.52 -15.32 -0.56
N GLN A 85 27.12 -16.31 0.25
CA GLN A 85 26.14 -17.29 -0.20
C GLN A 85 24.92 -16.55 -0.75
N PRO A 86 24.46 -16.92 -1.94
CA PRO A 86 23.29 -16.29 -2.50
C PRO A 86 22.06 -16.56 -1.65
N ILE A 87 21.15 -15.60 -1.63
CA ILE A 87 19.93 -15.66 -0.83
C ILE A 87 18.77 -15.94 -1.78
N ASP A 88 17.82 -16.77 -1.34
CA ASP A 88 16.56 -16.98 -2.03
C ASP A 88 15.50 -16.00 -1.51
N PHE A 89 14.72 -15.42 -2.42
CA PHE A 89 13.54 -14.62 -2.10
C PHE A 89 12.32 -15.32 -2.67
N VAL A 90 11.63 -16.08 -1.82
CA VAL A 90 10.44 -16.85 -2.18
C VAL A 90 9.29 -16.38 -1.30
N ALA A 91 8.34 -15.65 -1.89
CA ALA A 91 7.15 -15.14 -1.21
C ALA A 91 5.98 -16.16 -1.30
N ASP A 92 6.21 -17.38 -0.80
CA ASP A 92 5.23 -18.48 -0.78
C ASP A 92 4.41 -18.59 0.52
N HIS A 93 4.48 -17.55 1.35
CA HIS A 93 3.81 -17.42 2.65
C HIS A 93 3.40 -15.96 2.89
N PRO A 94 2.60 -15.64 3.92
CA PRO A 94 2.11 -14.28 4.13
C PRO A 94 3.22 -13.22 4.20
N PHE A 95 3.03 -12.11 3.48
CA PHE A 95 4.00 -10.99 3.45
C PHE A 95 3.31 -9.63 3.50
N LEU A 96 4.08 -8.62 3.89
CA LEU A 96 3.71 -7.20 3.80
C LEU A 96 4.26 -6.60 2.51
N PHE A 97 3.55 -5.63 1.94
CA PHE A 97 4.04 -4.85 0.82
C PHE A 97 3.79 -3.36 1.04
N LEU A 98 4.71 -2.56 0.51
CA LEU A 98 4.61 -1.11 0.46
C LEU A 98 4.89 -0.66 -0.98
N ILE A 99 4.09 0.28 -1.47
CA ILE A 99 4.38 1.00 -2.71
C ILE A 99 4.78 2.41 -2.28
N LEU A 100 6.03 2.77 -2.54
CA LEU A 100 6.65 4.01 -2.10
C LEU A 100 6.95 4.89 -3.31
N GLU A 101 6.89 6.21 -3.11
CA GLU A 101 7.56 7.14 -4.00
C GLU A 101 9.01 7.31 -3.54
N ASP A 102 9.97 6.98 -4.39
CA ASP A 102 11.38 6.78 -3.99
C ASP A 102 12.09 8.05 -3.51
N ARG A 103 11.68 9.25 -3.95
CA ARG A 103 12.40 10.49 -3.66
C ARG A 103 11.99 11.10 -2.32
N SER A 104 10.69 11.09 -2.05
CA SER A 104 10.05 11.65 -0.86
C SER A 104 9.85 10.61 0.24
N GLY A 105 9.85 9.31 -0.10
CA GLY A 105 9.54 8.22 0.82
C GLY A 105 8.06 8.13 1.17
N VAL A 106 7.18 8.83 0.45
CA VAL A 106 5.73 8.80 0.69
C VAL A 106 5.19 7.40 0.41
N VAL A 107 4.43 6.85 1.37
CA VAL A 107 3.72 5.58 1.22
C VAL A 107 2.45 5.81 0.42
N LEU A 108 2.44 5.33 -0.83
CA LEU A 108 1.26 5.38 -1.71
C LEU A 108 0.27 4.27 -1.33
N PHE A 109 0.78 3.07 -1.09
CA PHE A 109 -0.01 1.93 -0.65
C PHE A 109 0.75 1.09 0.38
N MET A 110 0.00 0.50 1.30
CA MET A 110 0.49 -0.49 2.25
C MET A 110 -0.55 -1.58 2.38
N GLY A 111 -0.10 -2.83 2.42
CA GLY A 111 -0.98 -3.95 2.58
C GLY A 111 -0.26 -5.22 2.99
N HIS A 112 -1.05 -6.27 3.13
CA HIS A 112 -0.59 -7.60 3.47
C HIS A 112 -1.26 -8.60 2.53
N PHE A 113 -0.48 -9.56 2.08
CA PHE A 113 -0.95 -10.68 1.28
C PHE A 113 -0.92 -11.92 2.16
N LEU A 114 -2.10 -12.44 2.55
CA LEU A 114 -2.21 -13.50 3.56
C LEU A 114 -2.40 -14.90 2.99
N ASN A 115 -2.88 -15.02 1.75
CA ASN A 115 -3.23 -16.32 1.20
C ASN A 115 -2.74 -16.47 -0.24
N PRO A 116 -1.56 -17.09 -0.44
CA PRO A 116 -1.03 -17.41 -1.76
C PRO A 116 -1.88 -18.40 -2.57
N LEU A 117 -2.80 -19.14 -1.94
CA LEU A 117 -3.71 -20.06 -2.65
C LEU A 117 -4.92 -19.35 -3.30
N LEU A 118 -5.12 -18.06 -3.01
CA LEU A 118 -6.13 -17.22 -3.67
C LEU A 118 -5.55 -16.40 -4.83
N ALA A 119 -4.25 -16.55 -5.12
CA ALA A 119 -3.65 -16.05 -6.35
C ALA A 119 -4.16 -16.88 -7.52
N GLY A 120 -5.12 -16.32 -8.27
CA GLY A 120 -5.58 -16.84 -9.56
C GLY A 120 -4.63 -16.47 -10.69
#